data_AF-A0A9P0MC87-F1
#
_entry.id   AF-A0A9P0MC87-F1
#
_cell.length_a   1.000
_cell.length_b   1.000
_cell.length_c   1.000
_cell.angle_alpha   90.00
_cell.angle_beta   90.00
_cell.angle_gamma   90.00
#
_symmetry.space_group_name_H-M   'P 1'
#
loop_
_entity.id
_entity.type
_entity.pdbx_description
1 polymer ?
#
loop_
_entity_poly.entity_id
_entity_poly.type
_entity_poly.pdbx_seq_one_letter_code
_entity_poly.pdbx_strand_id
1 'polypeptide(L)'
;MYIFGGYNSVQEQHFNDMYQFDPETSVWKKLNPPGKRPCERRRQACVTVGDRVFLFGGTSPEPSRSSHDQDVDDKLMDHSDMYVLDFNPSLKTLCMIAVRKYKLDESVLPHILKMDIMNMFTPNKITVNRPNNSAG
;
A
#
# COMPACT_ATOMS: atom_id res chain seq x y z
N MET A 1 -6.07 2.37 -16.01
CA MET A 1 -6.55 1.42 -14.98
C MET A 1 -5.37 0.93 -14.14
N TYR A 2 -5.54 0.76 -12.83
CA TYR A 2 -4.50 0.27 -11.92
C TYR A 2 -4.91 -1.06 -11.32
N ILE A 3 -3.97 -2.00 -11.25
CA ILE A 3 -4.18 -3.34 -10.68
C ILE A 3 -3.06 -3.66 -9.71
N PHE A 4 -3.43 -4.18 -8.53
CA PHE A 4 -2.49 -4.59 -7.50
C PHE A 4 -2.79 -6.03 -7.06
N GLY A 5 -1.74 -6.84 -6.93
CA GLY A 5 -1.78 -8.15 -6.29
C GLY A 5 -2.80 -9.12 -6.92
N GLY A 6 -3.43 -9.92 -6.07
CA GLY A 6 -4.37 -10.97 -6.49
C GLY A 6 -3.91 -12.37 -6.07
N TYR A 7 -4.63 -13.37 -6.54
CA TYR A 7 -4.39 -14.78 -6.22
C TYR A 7 -4.60 -15.67 -7.44
N ASN A 8 -3.62 -16.54 -7.69
CA ASN A 8 -3.72 -17.60 -8.69
C ASN A 8 -4.03 -18.92 -7.97
N SER A 9 -5.23 -19.45 -8.17
CA SER A 9 -5.68 -20.70 -7.55
C SER A 9 -4.97 -21.94 -8.09
N VAL A 10 -4.45 -21.90 -9.32
CA VAL A 10 -3.72 -23.02 -9.92
C VAL A 10 -2.32 -23.17 -9.31
N GLN A 11 -1.70 -22.05 -8.97
CA GLN A 11 -0.35 -22.00 -8.38
C GLN A 11 -0.38 -21.77 -6.86
N GLU A 12 -1.58 -21.65 -6.28
CA GLU A 12 -1.82 -21.26 -4.89
C GLU A 12 -1.01 -20.03 -4.44
N GLN A 13 -0.80 -19.08 -5.37
CA GLN A 13 0.14 -17.99 -5.19
C GLN A 13 -0.57 -16.65 -5.05
N HIS A 14 -0.20 -15.89 -4.02
CA HIS A 14 -0.57 -14.48 -3.89
C HIS A 14 0.48 -13.58 -4.54
N PHE A 15 0.05 -12.43 -5.05
CA PHE A 15 0.93 -11.46 -5.69
C PHE A 15 0.91 -10.11 -4.96
N ASN A 16 1.98 -9.35 -5.12
CA ASN A 16 2.13 -7.97 -4.64
C ASN A 16 2.62 -7.01 -5.73
N ASP A 17 2.56 -7.42 -6.99
CA ASP A 17 2.95 -6.56 -8.10
C ASP A 17 1.84 -5.58 -8.48
N MET A 18 2.27 -4.48 -9.09
CA MET A 18 1.41 -3.37 -9.47
C MET A 18 1.54 -3.15 -10.97
N TYR A 19 0.41 -3.04 -11.66
CA TYR A 19 0.35 -2.74 -13.08
C TYR A 19 -0.53 -1.54 -13.35
N GLN A 20 -0.18 -0.82 -14.42
CA GLN A 20 -1.01 0.15 -15.09
C GLN A 20 -1.39 -0.41 -16.45
N PHE A 21 -2.67 -0.39 -16.76
CA PHE A 21 -3.19 -0.64 -18.10
C PHE A 21 -3.69 0.66 -18.69
N ASP A 22 -3.22 0.96 -19.90
CA ASP A 22 -3.71 2.04 -20.73
C ASP A 22 -4.71 1.46 -21.76
N PRO A 23 -6.02 1.78 -21.65
CA PRO A 23 -7.03 1.25 -22.55
C PRO A 23 -6.97 1.85 -23.96
N GLU A 24 -6.36 3.02 -24.15
CA GLU A 24 -6.25 3.65 -25.48
C GLU A 24 -5.18 2.95 -26.32
N THR A 25 -4.03 2.65 -25.69
CA THR A 25 -2.91 1.98 -26.35
C THR A 25 -2.93 0.45 -26.18
N SER A 26 -3.78 -0.07 -25.30
CA SER A 26 -3.80 -1.48 -24.88
C SER A 26 -2.46 -1.98 -24.32
N VAL A 27 -1.68 -1.08 -23.72
CA VAL A 27 -0.36 -1.40 -23.16
C VAL A 27 -0.45 -1.64 -21.66
N TRP A 28 0.19 -2.73 -21.22
CA TRP A 28 0.46 -3.00 -19.82
C TRP A 28 1.84 -2.49 -19.43
N LYS A 29 1.89 -1.78 -18.30
CA LYS A 29 3.14 -1.29 -17.71
C LYS A 29 3.25 -1.78 -16.27
N LYS A 30 4.33 -2.51 -15.97
CA LYS A 30 4.67 -2.86 -14.59
C LYS A 30 5.16 -1.61 -13.86
N LEU A 31 4.56 -1.31 -12.72
CA LEU A 31 4.93 -0.18 -11.88
C LEU A 31 5.84 -0.65 -10.75
N ASN A 32 6.81 0.20 -10.40
CA ASN A 32 7.70 -0.01 -9.26
C ASN A 32 7.66 1.21 -8.33
N PRO A 33 6.57 1.40 -7.56
CA PRO A 33 6.47 2.54 -6.66
C PRO A 33 7.60 2.50 -5.60
N PRO A 34 8.17 3.65 -5.23
CA PRO A 34 9.13 3.75 -4.14
C PRO A 34 8.43 3.56 -2.79
N GLY A 35 9.20 3.21 -1.76
CA GLY A 35 8.70 3.02 -0.40
C GLY A 35 8.35 1.57 -0.06
N LYS A 36 7.73 1.37 1.11
CA LYS A 36 7.31 0.05 1.59
C LYS A 36 6.08 -0.39 0.80
N ARG A 37 6.19 -1.53 0.12
CA ARG A 37 5.08 -2.14 -0.61
C ARG A 37 4.19 -2.93 0.34
N PRO A 38 2.88 -3.06 0.05
CA PRO A 38 2.04 -4.04 0.71
C PRO A 38 2.60 -5.46 0.48
N CYS A 39 2.38 -6.36 1.42
CA CYS A 39 2.66 -7.79 1.21
C CYS A 39 1.77 -8.38 0.11
N GLU A 40 2.09 -9.58 -0.37
CA GLU A 40 1.20 -10.28 -1.29
C GLU A 40 -0.18 -10.50 -0.66
N ARG A 41 -1.23 -10.14 -1.42
CA ARG A 41 -2.60 -10.15 -0.90
C ARG A 41 -3.63 -10.11 -2.02
N ARG A 42 -4.87 -10.44 -1.66
CA ARG A 42 -6.08 -10.36 -2.49
C ARG A 42 -7.21 -9.66 -1.73
N ARG A 43 -8.34 -9.42 -2.40
CA ARG A 43 -9.59 -8.87 -1.80
C ARG A 43 -9.45 -7.48 -1.18
N GLN A 44 -8.45 -6.70 -1.58
CA GLN A 44 -8.25 -5.32 -1.13
C GLN A 44 -9.16 -4.35 -1.88
N ALA A 45 -9.50 -3.23 -1.22
CA ALA A 45 -10.11 -2.10 -1.90
C ALA A 45 -9.02 -1.27 -2.61
N CYS A 46 -9.27 -0.89 -3.86
CA CYS A 46 -8.37 -0.05 -4.65
C CYS A 46 -9.19 1.07 -5.31
N VAL A 47 -8.89 2.33 -5.00
CA VAL A 47 -9.61 3.49 -5.56
C VAL A 47 -8.64 4.56 -6.03
N THR A 48 -8.96 5.20 -7.13
CA THR A 48 -8.23 6.37 -7.65
C THR A 48 -8.98 7.65 -7.28
N VAL A 49 -8.29 8.61 -6.67
CA VAL A 49 -8.83 9.94 -6.36
C VAL A 49 -7.82 10.98 -6.82
N GLY A 50 -8.18 11.75 -7.84
CA GLY A 50 -7.23 12.61 -8.56
C GLY A 50 -6.08 11.78 -9.12
N ASP A 51 -4.84 12.22 -8.87
CA ASP A 51 -3.61 11.57 -9.36
C ASP A 51 -3.06 10.49 -8.41
N ARG A 52 -3.84 10.08 -7.40
CA ARG A 52 -3.41 9.15 -6.36
C ARG A 52 -4.25 7.88 -6.35
N VAL A 53 -3.60 6.77 -6.05
CA VAL A 53 -4.23 5.47 -5.83
C VAL A 53 -4.17 5.12 -4.35
N PHE A 54 -5.33 4.79 -3.79
CA PHE A 54 -5.50 4.37 -2.40
C PHE A 54 -5.79 2.87 -2.38
N LEU A 55 -4.97 2.15 -1.65
CA LEU A 55 -5.10 0.71 -1.43
C LEU A 55 -5.40 0.48 0.05
N PHE A 56 -6.48 -0.23 0.36
CA PHE A 56 -6.86 -0.49 1.74
C PHE A 56 -7.17 -1.97 1.97
N GLY A 57 -6.57 -2.50 3.04
CA GLY A 57 -6.83 -3.84 3.57
C GLY A 57 -6.49 -4.99 2.63
N GLY A 58 -7.37 -5.98 2.57
CA GLY A 58 -7.18 -7.25 1.86
C GLY A 58 -6.72 -8.38 2.78
N THR A 59 -6.45 -9.53 2.19
CA THR A 59 -6.08 -10.77 2.89
C THR A 59 -4.79 -11.36 2.35
N SER A 60 -3.89 -11.84 3.22
CA SER A 60 -2.66 -12.55 2.84
C SER A 60 -2.55 -13.90 3.57
N PRO A 61 -1.69 -14.82 3.10
CA PRO A 61 -1.35 -16.02 3.86
C PRO A 61 -0.78 -15.68 5.24
N GLU A 62 -1.12 -16.48 6.26
CA GLU A 62 -0.52 -16.36 7.59
C GLU A 62 0.92 -16.93 7.58
N PRO A 63 1.92 -16.25 8.18
CA PRO A 63 3.31 -16.72 8.18
C PRO A 63 3.56 -18.03 8.94
N SER A 64 2.61 -18.49 9.76
CA SER A 64 2.80 -19.61 10.68
C SER A 64 1.62 -20.57 10.71
N ARG A 65 1.71 -21.67 9.96
CA ARG A 65 1.39 -23.05 10.39
C ARG A 65 1.44 -23.98 9.18
N SER A 66 2.61 -24.58 9.00
CA SER A 66 2.78 -25.88 8.35
C SER A 66 1.95 -26.91 9.11
N SER A 67 0.67 -27.02 8.78
CA SER A 67 -0.08 -28.25 9.04
C SER A 67 -0.46 -28.78 7.67
N HIS A 68 0.20 -29.88 7.31
CA HIS A 68 -0.26 -30.78 6.27
C HIS A 68 -1.74 -31.10 6.56
N ASP A 69 -2.58 -31.00 5.53
CA ASP A 69 -4.03 -31.19 5.55
C ASP A 69 -4.85 -30.04 6.15
N GLN A 70 -5.21 -29.05 5.32
CA GLN A 70 -6.51 -28.37 5.28
C GLN A 70 -6.53 -27.24 4.23
N ASP A 71 -7.71 -26.97 3.67
CA ASP A 71 -7.98 -26.04 2.58
C ASP A 71 -7.33 -24.66 2.77
N VAL A 72 -6.62 -24.18 1.74
CA VAL A 72 -5.78 -22.96 1.76
C VAL A 72 -6.58 -21.67 2.03
N ASP A 73 -7.90 -21.71 1.82
CA ASP A 73 -8.79 -20.57 2.08
C ASP A 73 -9.01 -20.29 3.58
N ASP A 74 -8.75 -21.26 4.48
CA ASP A 74 -9.00 -21.15 5.94
C ASP A 74 -7.87 -20.48 6.75
N LYS A 75 -6.73 -20.12 6.12
CA LYS A 75 -5.57 -19.51 6.81
C LYS A 75 -5.13 -18.17 6.22
N LEU A 76 -6.10 -17.28 6.02
CA LEU A 76 -5.83 -15.91 5.60
C LEU A 76 -5.86 -14.95 6.80
N MET A 77 -4.89 -14.04 6.85
CA MET A 77 -4.90 -12.91 7.77
C MET A 77 -5.49 -11.67 7.10
N ASP A 78 -6.34 -10.95 7.82
CA ASP A 78 -6.92 -9.69 7.39
C ASP A 78 -5.96 -8.51 7.62
N HIS A 79 -5.95 -7.57 6.68
CA HIS A 79 -5.22 -6.32 6.79
C HIS A 79 -6.16 -5.13 6.94
N SER A 80 -5.73 -4.14 7.72
CA SER A 80 -6.41 -2.84 7.89
C SER A 80 -5.47 -1.67 7.62
N ASP A 81 -4.37 -1.91 6.91
CA ASP A 81 -3.41 -0.88 6.50
C ASP A 81 -3.87 -0.14 5.24
N MET A 82 -3.40 1.10 5.10
CA MET A 82 -3.68 1.96 3.96
C MET A 82 -2.37 2.36 3.29
N TYR A 83 -2.32 2.20 1.97
CA TYR A 83 -1.23 2.68 1.14
C TYR A 83 -1.75 3.76 0.20
N VAL A 84 -0.98 4.84 0.09
CA VAL A 84 -1.24 5.92 -0.85
C VAL A 84 -0.10 5.95 -1.85
N LEU A 85 -0.44 5.71 -3.12
CA LEU A 85 0.48 5.72 -4.24
C LEU A 85 0.26 7.04 -5.00
N ASP A 86 1.26 7.91 -4.93
CA ASP A 86 1.28 9.18 -5.67
C ASP A 86 2.16 9.01 -6.92
N PHE A 87 1.53 8.83 -8.08
CA PHE A 87 2.24 8.62 -9.35
C PHE A 87 2.62 9.94 -10.03
N ASN A 88 2.09 11.07 -9.55
CA ASN A 88 2.37 12.40 -10.07
C ASN A 88 2.71 13.37 -8.93
N PRO A 89 3.79 13.11 -8.17
CA PRO A 89 4.11 13.93 -7.01
C PRO A 89 4.48 15.35 -7.43
N SER A 90 3.89 16.33 -6.74
CA SER A 90 4.25 17.74 -6.95
C SER A 90 5.73 18.01 -6.64
N LEU A 91 6.29 19.08 -7.21
CA LEU A 91 7.66 19.53 -6.88
C LEU A 91 7.83 19.70 -5.36
N LYS A 92 6.82 20.25 -4.69
CA LYS A 92 6.81 20.38 -3.23
C LYS A 92 6.97 19.02 -2.54
N THR A 93 6.18 18.02 -2.96
CA THR A 93 6.28 16.64 -2.47
C THR A 93 7.68 16.06 -2.68
N LEU A 94 8.25 16.24 -3.87
CA LEU A 94 9.59 15.76 -4.21
C LEU A 94 10.68 16.43 -3.34
N CYS A 95 10.58 17.75 -3.14
CA CYS A 95 11.49 18.49 -2.25
C CYS A 95 11.41 18.00 -0.81
N MET A 96 10.20 17.77 -0.27
CA MET A 96 10.03 17.23 1.09
C MET A 96 10.64 15.83 1.25
N ILE A 97 10.47 14.96 0.24
CA ILE A 97 11.14 13.65 0.20
C ILE A 97 12.66 13.79 0.19
N ALA A 98 13.19 14.72 -0.61
CA ALA A 98 14.63 14.97 -0.69
C ALA A 98 15.21 15.46 0.65
N VAL A 99 14.54 16.42 1.32
CA VAL A 99 14.94 16.93 2.65
C VAL A 99 15.15 15.78 3.63
N ARG A 100 14.17 14.87 3.73
CA ARG A 100 14.26 13.71 4.62
C ARG A 100 15.29 12.68 4.17
N LYS A 101 15.35 12.37 2.87
CA LYS A 101 16.27 11.38 2.29
C LYS A 101 17.73 11.77 2.52
N TYR A 102 18.05 13.06 2.36
CA TYR A 102 19.40 13.58 2.49
C TYR A 102 19.69 14.19 3.86
N LYS A 103 18.74 14.12 4.81
CA LYS A 103 18.85 14.69 6.16
C LYS A 103 19.29 16.16 6.13
N LEU A 104 18.69 16.94 5.24
CA LEU A 104 18.99 18.37 5.12
C LEU A 104 18.54 19.11 6.38
N ASP A 105 19.23 20.20 6.72
CA ASP A 105 18.87 20.99 7.90
C ASP A 105 17.49 21.65 7.71
N GLU A 106 16.53 21.21 8.53
CA GLU A 106 15.16 21.72 8.53
C GLU A 106 15.03 23.00 9.36
N SER A 107 16.02 23.34 10.20
CA SER A 107 15.94 24.47 11.14
C SER A 107 15.76 25.82 10.43
N VAL A 108 16.31 25.94 9.22
CA VAL A 108 16.24 27.14 8.38
C VAL A 108 14.92 27.26 7.59
N LEU A 109 14.09 26.22 7.57
CA LEU A 109 12.84 26.23 6.80
C LEU A 109 11.77 27.10 7.47
N PRO A 110 10.93 27.80 6.68
CA PRO A 110 9.71 28.44 7.17
C PRO A 110 8.80 27.47 7.93
N HIS A 111 8.09 27.97 8.94
CA HIS A 111 7.23 27.16 9.82
C HIS A 111 6.21 26.29 9.06
N ILE A 112 5.61 26.84 8.00
CA ILE A 112 4.63 26.12 7.18
C ILE A 112 5.26 24.87 6.54
N LEU A 113 6.47 24.99 5.99
CA LEU A 113 7.16 23.86 5.35
C LEU A 113 7.62 22.81 6.37
N LYS A 114 8.03 23.24 7.58
CA LYS A 114 8.30 22.31 8.69
C LYS A 114 7.06 21.49 9.04
N MET A 115 5.90 22.16 9.13
CA MET A 115 4.62 21.50 9.42
C MET A 115 4.23 20.52 8.30
N ASP A 116 4.40 20.91 7.03
CA ASP A 116 4.11 20.03 5.89
C ASP A 116 4.99 18.77 5.88
N ILE A 117 6.30 18.92 6.13
CA ILE A 117 7.24 17.80 6.25
C ILE A 117 6.84 16.90 7.42
N MET A 118 6.56 17.48 8.59
CA MET A 118 6.12 16.73 9.76
C MET A 118 4.86 15.92 9.47
N ASN A 119 3.83 16.56 8.90
CA ASN A 119 2.57 15.90 8.55
C ASN A 119 2.75 14.81 7.50
N MET A 120 3.61 15.02 6.50
CA MET A 120 3.87 14.05 5.44
C MET A 120 4.49 12.74 5.95
N PHE A 121 5.35 12.82 6.97
CA PHE A 121 6.10 11.66 7.47
C PHE A 121 5.62 11.10 8.80
N THR A 122 4.64 11.73 9.43
CA THR A 122 4.01 11.20 10.65
C THR A 122 3.08 10.05 10.28
N PRO A 123 3.29 8.83 10.82
CA PRO A 123 2.42 7.70 10.53
C PRO A 123 0.98 7.96 11.04
N ASN A 124 -0.02 7.73 10.19
CA ASN A 124 -1.41 7.69 10.62
C ASN A 124 -1.67 6.39 11.40
N LYS A 125 -1.39 6.37 12.70
CA LYS A 125 -1.81 5.27 13.59
C LYS A 125 -3.27 5.47 14.00
N ILE A 126 -4.18 4.79 13.30
CA ILE A 126 -5.54 4.58 13.82
C ILE A 126 -5.48 3.33 14.70
N THR A 127 -5.35 3.49 16.00
CA THR A 127 -5.49 2.37 16.94
C THR A 127 -6.96 1.95 16.97
N VAL A 128 -7.36 1.05 16.08
CA VAL A 128 -8.61 0.31 16.21
C VAL A 128 -8.26 -1.06 16.77
N ASN A 129 -8.28 -1.19 18.10
CA ASN A 129 -8.46 -2.50 18.70
C ASN A 129 -9.87 -2.95 18.32
N ARG A 130 -10.01 -3.70 17.23
CA ARG A 130 -11.27 -4.39 16.94
C ARG A 130 -11.36 -5.53 17.97
N PRO A 131 -12.38 -5.57 18.85
CA PRO A 131 -12.63 -6.76 19.63
C PRO A 131 -12.85 -7.92 18.67
N ASN A 132 -12.25 -9.08 18.96
CA ASN A 132 -12.56 -10.32 18.26
C ASN A 132 -14.08 -10.54 18.31
N ASN A 133 -14.79 -10.23 17.23
CA ASN A 133 -16.15 -10.69 17.06
C ASN A 133 -16.10 -12.12 16.54
N SER A 134 -15.87 -13.06 17.45
CA SER A 134 -16.40 -14.42 17.31
C SER A 134 -17.90 -14.35 17.56
N ALA A 135 -18.68 -14.17 16.49
CA ALA A 135 -20.12 -14.42 16.47
C ALA A 135 -20.61 -14.61 15.03
N GLY A 136 -21.13 -15.81 14.74
CA GLY A 136 -21.96 -16.12 13.57
C GLY A 136 -21.46 -17.28 12.74
#